data_AF-A0A9P6J8Q7-F1
#
_entry.id   AF-A0A9P6J8Q7-F1
#
_cell.length_a   1.000
_cell.length_b   1.000
_cell.length_c   1.000
_cell.angle_alpha   90.00
_cell.angle_beta   90.00
_cell.angle_gamma   90.00
#
_symmetry.space_group_name_H-M   'P 1'
#
loop_
_entity.id
_entity.type
_entity.pdbx_description
1 polymer ?
#
loop_
_entity_poly.entity_id
_entity_poly.type
_entity_poly.pdbx_seq_one_letter_code
_entity_poly.pdbx_strand_id
1 'polypeptide(L)'
;MIIGVLAILKAGSAYVPLDPAYASERLRDILTDASPSIVVADECGQRALGEDTLSSVCVVDPNGIDMDSALSSNSTSNPQVPELTSQHLAYIIYTSGSTGKPKGVMIEHQGVINLIHGRPEMF
;
A
#
# COMPACT_ATOMS: atom_id res chain seq x y z
N MET A 1 5.60 -6.48 6.18
CA MET A 1 4.86 -5.19 6.14
C MET A 1 5.75 -3.99 5.85
N ILE A 2 6.69 -3.59 6.73
CA ILE A 2 7.48 -2.34 6.60
C ILE A 2 8.25 -2.27 5.26
N ILE A 3 8.90 -3.36 4.86
CA ILE A 3 9.62 -3.43 3.57
C ILE A 3 8.68 -3.15 2.40
N GLY A 4 7.48 -3.74 2.37
CA GLY A 4 6.49 -3.51 1.32
C GLY A 4 6.02 -2.06 1.27
N VAL A 5 5.76 -1.44 2.42
CA VAL A 5 5.40 -0.01 2.50
C VAL A 5 6.51 0.85 1.90
N LEU A 6 7.77 0.64 2.33
CA LEU A 6 8.90 1.41 1.81
C LEU A 6 9.15 1.16 0.33
N ALA A 7 8.96 -0.06 -0.15
CA ALA A 7 9.09 -0.41 -1.56
C ALA A 7 8.06 0.34 -2.42
N ILE A 8 6.80 0.37 -1.99
CA ILE A 8 5.71 1.11 -2.67
C ILE A 8 6.04 2.61 -2.74
N LEU A 9 6.43 3.21 -1.61
CA LEU A 9 6.77 4.63 -1.56
C LEU A 9 8.00 4.97 -2.41
N LYS A 10 9.03 4.10 -2.42
CA LYS A 10 10.22 4.28 -3.26
C LYS A 10 9.91 4.14 -4.75
N ALA A 11 8.93 3.31 -5.11
CA ALA A 11 8.45 3.22 -6.48
C ALA A 11 7.63 4.45 -6.93
N GLY A 12 7.32 5.38 -6.01
CA GLY A 12 6.54 6.58 -6.28
C GLY A 12 5.02 6.38 -6.20
N SER A 13 4.57 5.27 -5.60
CA SER A 13 3.16 4.92 -5.47
C SER A 13 2.64 5.12 -4.05
N ALA A 14 1.32 5.25 -3.91
CA ALA A 14 0.64 5.24 -2.62
C ALA A 14 0.21 3.82 -2.23
N TYR A 15 0.18 3.52 -0.93
CA TYR A 15 -0.36 2.24 -0.44
C TYR A 15 -1.74 2.38 0.21
N VAL A 16 -2.53 1.31 0.12
CA VAL A 16 -3.79 1.14 0.86
C VAL A 16 -3.59 -0.02 1.84
N PRO A 17 -3.54 0.22 3.16
CA PRO A 17 -3.42 -0.86 4.11
C PRO A 17 -4.74 -1.63 4.21
N LEU A 18 -4.67 -2.95 4.08
CA LEU A 18 -5.79 -3.86 4.26
C LEU A 18 -5.51 -4.76 5.44
N ASP A 19 -6.49 -4.88 6.34
CA ASP A 19 -6.42 -5.83 7.46
C ASP A 19 -7.10 -7.14 7.03
N PRO A 20 -6.37 -8.28 6.97
CA PRO A 20 -6.98 -9.58 6.65
C PRO A 20 -8.10 -10.01 7.59
N ALA A 21 -8.20 -9.42 8.79
CA ALA A 21 -9.29 -9.66 9.73
C ALA A 21 -10.60 -8.95 9.35
N TYR A 22 -10.60 -8.04 8.37
CA TYR A 22 -11.82 -7.43 7.87
C TYR A 22 -12.70 -8.47 7.16
N ALA A 23 -14.02 -8.23 7.22
CA ALA A 23 -14.97 -9.00 6.43
C ALA A 23 -14.62 -8.92 4.93
N SER A 24 -14.75 -10.02 4.22
CA SER A 24 -14.39 -10.13 2.79
C SER A 24 -15.15 -9.13 1.91
N GLU A 25 -16.40 -8.80 2.25
CA GLU A 25 -17.18 -7.75 1.60
C GLU A 25 -16.50 -6.37 1.74
N ARG A 26 -16.05 -6.01 2.94
CA ARG A 26 -15.33 -4.75 3.18
C ARG A 26 -14.02 -4.69 2.39
N LEU A 27 -13.28 -5.79 2.32
CA LEU A 27 -12.04 -5.86 1.54
C LEU A 27 -12.31 -5.65 0.04
N ARG A 28 -13.36 -6.28 -0.49
CA ARG A 28 -13.79 -6.11 -1.89
C ARG A 28 -14.26 -4.68 -2.18
N ASP A 29 -15.02 -4.06 -1.28
CA ASP A 29 -15.45 -2.67 -1.43
C ASP A 29 -14.25 -1.73 -1.54
N ILE A 30 -13.25 -1.91 -0.67
CA ILE A 30 -12.03 -1.09 -0.67
C ILE A 30 -11.24 -1.30 -1.97
N LEU A 31 -11.07 -2.55 -2.41
CA LEU A 31 -10.32 -2.84 -3.65
C LEU A 31 -11.04 -2.34 -4.90
N THR A 32 -12.37 -2.41 -4.91
CA THR A 32 -13.19 -1.90 -6.03
C THR A 32 -13.06 -0.37 -6.11
N ASP A 33 -13.16 0.34 -4.98
CA ASP A 33 -13.04 1.80 -4.94
C ASP A 33 -11.61 2.27 -5.24
N ALA A 34 -10.60 1.62 -4.65
CA ALA A 34 -9.20 1.98 -4.83
C ALA A 34 -8.63 1.59 -6.20
N SER A 35 -9.16 0.53 -6.82
CA SER A 35 -8.69 -0.04 -8.10
C SER A 35 -7.16 -0.13 -8.21
N PRO A 36 -6.46 -0.79 -7.25
CA PRO A 36 -5.01 -0.82 -7.26
C PRO A 36 -4.47 -1.65 -8.42
N SER A 37 -3.33 -1.24 -8.99
CA SER A 37 -2.66 -2.02 -10.05
C SER A 37 -1.96 -3.27 -9.52
N ILE A 38 -1.57 -3.27 -8.24
CA ILE A 38 -0.85 -4.36 -7.58
C ILE A 38 -1.40 -4.53 -6.16
N VAL A 39 -1.56 -5.78 -5.72
CA VAL A 39 -1.78 -6.17 -4.33
C VAL A 39 -0.55 -6.89 -3.82
N VAL A 40 0.02 -6.40 -2.71
CA VAL A 40 1.08 -7.10 -1.98
C VAL A 40 0.44 -7.89 -0.85
N ALA A 41 0.40 -9.21 -0.96
CA ALA A 41 -0.27 -10.06 0.01
C ALA A 41 0.46 -11.40 0.19
N ASP A 42 0.67 -11.78 1.44
CA ASP A 42 1.09 -13.14 1.81
C ASP A 42 -0.09 -14.12 1.72
N GLU A 43 0.13 -15.38 2.07
CA GLU A 43 -0.89 -16.43 2.05
C GLU A 43 -2.15 -16.07 2.87
N CYS A 44 -1.99 -15.39 4.01
CA CYS A 44 -3.10 -14.97 4.86
C CYS A 44 -3.94 -13.89 4.17
N GLY A 45 -3.28 -12.86 3.64
CA GLY A 45 -3.93 -11.79 2.88
C GLY A 45 -4.64 -12.31 1.64
N GLN A 46 -4.01 -13.22 0.89
CA GLN A 46 -4.61 -13.82 -0.30
C GLN A 46 -5.88 -14.60 0.05
N ARG A 47 -5.84 -15.41 1.12
CA ARG A 47 -7.02 -16.14 1.61
C ARG A 47 -8.16 -15.22 2.03
N ALA A 48 -7.85 -14.09 2.67
CA ALA A 48 -8.86 -13.11 3.08
C ALA A 48 -9.52 -12.39 1.89
N LEU A 49 -8.76 -12.13 0.83
CA LEU A 49 -9.23 -11.49 -0.39
C LEU A 49 -10.07 -12.41 -1.29
N GLY A 50 -9.73 -13.70 -1.30
CA GLY A 50 -10.38 -14.72 -2.11
C GLY A 50 -10.00 -14.67 -3.59
N GLU A 51 -10.03 -15.84 -4.23
CA GLU A 51 -9.56 -16.07 -5.60
C GLU A 51 -10.24 -15.14 -6.63
N ASP A 52 -11.55 -14.95 -6.53
CA ASP A 52 -12.30 -14.11 -7.47
C ASP A 52 -11.76 -12.68 -7.51
N THR A 53 -11.49 -12.10 -6.33
CA THR A 53 -10.95 -10.74 -6.20
C THR A 53 -9.53 -10.68 -6.79
N LEU A 54 -8.68 -11.66 -6.44
CA LEU A 54 -7.28 -11.71 -6.84
C LEU A 54 -7.10 -11.95 -8.34
N SER A 55 -8.05 -12.63 -9.00
CA SER A 55 -8.00 -12.92 -10.44
C SER A 55 -7.97 -11.67 -11.33
N SER A 56 -8.37 -10.52 -10.78
CA SER A 56 -8.47 -9.25 -11.49
C SER A 56 -7.28 -8.30 -11.27
N VAL A 57 -6.33 -8.66 -10.42
CA VAL A 57 -5.22 -7.78 -10.02
C VAL A 57 -3.89 -8.54 -10.00
N CYS A 58 -2.78 -7.82 -10.24
CA CYS A 58 -1.45 -8.41 -10.09
C CYS A 58 -1.15 -8.60 -8.59
N VAL A 59 -0.88 -9.84 -8.17
CA VAL A 59 -0.54 -10.17 -6.78
C VAL A 59 0.96 -10.42 -6.65
N VAL A 60 1.58 -9.77 -5.66
CA VAL A 60 2.97 -10.01 -5.28
C VAL A 60 2.99 -10.60 -3.88
N ASP A 61 3.49 -11.83 -3.76
CA ASP A 61 3.79 -12.44 -2.46
C ASP A 61 5.19 -12.00 -2.01
N PRO A 62 5.29 -11.17 -0.95
CA PRO A 62 6.60 -10.71 -0.47
C PRO A 62 7.47 -11.83 0.09
N ASN A 63 6.88 -12.96 0.52
CA ASN A 63 7.62 -14.10 1.07
C ASN A 63 8.17 -15.03 -0.01
N GLY A 64 7.66 -14.92 -1.25
CA GLY A 64 8.14 -15.66 -2.41
C GLY A 64 9.37 -15.03 -3.08
N ILE A 65 9.84 -13.88 -2.60
CA ILE A 65 10.97 -13.16 -3.17
C ILE A 65 12.27 -13.71 -2.60
N ASP A 66 13.11 -14.27 -3.47
CA ASP A 66 14.51 -14.58 -3.15
C ASP A 66 15.31 -13.27 -3.05
N MET A 67 15.55 -12.84 -1.81
CA MET A 67 16.23 -11.59 -1.52
C MET A 67 17.70 -11.59 -1.94
N ASP A 68 18.39 -12.73 -1.89
CA ASP A 68 19.81 -12.81 -2.26
C ASP A 68 19.98 -12.63 -3.77
N SER A 69 19.10 -13.27 -4.54
CA SER A 69 19.02 -13.07 -5.99
C SER A 69 18.59 -11.64 -6.35
N ALA A 70 17.59 -11.09 -5.65
CA ALA A 70 17.12 -9.73 -5.90
C ALA A 70 18.21 -8.67 -5.62
N LEU A 71 18.95 -8.80 -4.52
CA LEU A 71 20.00 -7.84 -4.13
C LEU A 71 21.25 -7.93 -5.01
N SER A 72 21.56 -9.11 -5.56
CA SER A 72 22.71 -9.28 -6.47
C SER A 72 22.43 -8.82 -7.90
N SER A 73 21.16 -8.84 -8.33
CA SER A 73 20.76 -8.48 -9.69
C SER A 73 20.25 -7.05 -9.85
N ASN A 74 19.94 -6.35 -8.76
CA ASN A 74 19.40 -4.99 -8.78
C ASN A 74 20.34 -3.95 -8.18
N SER A 75 20.13 -2.69 -8.55
CA SER A 75 20.84 -1.56 -7.93
C SER A 75 20.47 -1.41 -6.46
N THR A 76 21.46 -1.13 -5.63
CA THR A 76 21.28 -0.80 -4.20
C THR A 76 20.99 0.69 -3.97
N SER A 77 21.06 1.51 -5.01
CA SER A 77 20.73 2.94 -4.94
C SER A 77 19.22 3.15 -4.93
N ASN A 78 18.76 4.27 -4.34
CA ASN A 78 17.36 4.63 -4.41
C ASN A 78 16.91 4.81 -5.87
N PRO A 79 15.75 4.27 -6.27
CA PRO A 79 15.21 4.48 -7.61
C PRO A 79 15.03 5.97 -7.87
N GLN A 80 15.41 6.40 -9.06
CA GLN A 80 15.19 7.77 -9.51
C GLN A 80 13.88 7.80 -10.29
N VAL A 81 12.87 8.48 -9.74
CA VAL A 81 11.55 8.65 -10.36
C VAL A 81 11.40 10.14 -10.69
N PRO A 82 11.71 10.57 -11.93
CA PRO A 82 11.92 11.98 -12.26
C PRO A 82 10.73 12.91 -11.98
N GLU A 83 9.51 12.39 -11.98
CA GLU A 83 8.28 13.16 -11.81
C GLU A 83 7.74 13.13 -10.36
N LEU A 84 8.39 12.40 -9.45
CA LEU A 84 7.91 12.26 -8.08
C LEU A 84 8.12 13.57 -7.29
N THR A 85 7.02 14.09 -6.76
CA THR A 85 6.98 15.30 -5.91
C THR A 85 6.33 15.00 -4.57
N SER A 86 6.51 15.88 -3.57
CA SER A 86 5.89 15.74 -2.25
C SER A 86 4.36 15.85 -2.24
N GLN A 87 3.74 16.27 -3.35
CA GLN A 87 2.29 16.34 -3.52
C GLN A 87 1.69 15.01 -4.00
N HIS A 88 2.51 14.00 -4.31
CA HIS A 88 2.00 12.66 -4.57
C HIS A 88 1.48 12.02 -3.29
N LEU A 89 0.49 11.14 -3.46
CA LEU A 89 -0.08 10.37 -2.37
C LEU A 89 0.97 9.43 -1.76
N ALA A 90 1.06 9.42 -0.43
CA ALA A 90 1.82 8.45 0.33
C ALA A 90 0.93 7.24 0.69
N TYR A 91 -0.30 7.50 1.13
CA TYR A 91 -1.24 6.44 1.47
C TYR A 91 -2.70 6.88 1.38
N ILE A 92 -3.58 5.90 1.34
CA ILE A 92 -5.02 6.08 1.47
C ILE A 92 -5.53 5.19 2.61
N ILE A 93 -6.19 5.78 3.61
CA ILE A 93 -6.82 5.02 4.70
C ILE A 93 -8.33 5.08 4.56
N TYR A 94 -8.97 3.91 4.56
CA TYR A 94 -10.42 3.80 4.48
C TYR A 94 -11.09 3.92 5.84
N THR A 95 -12.04 4.82 5.94
CA THR A 95 -12.84 5.06 7.16
C THR A 95 -14.30 4.62 6.95
N SER A 96 -15.02 4.38 8.05
CA SER A 96 -16.47 4.16 7.98
C SER A 96 -17.17 5.44 7.53
N GLY A 97 -17.76 5.42 6.34
CA GLY A 97 -18.55 6.55 5.86
C GLY A 97 -19.90 6.63 6.60
N SER A 98 -20.39 7.84 6.79
CA SER A 98 -21.75 8.10 7.33
C SER A 98 -22.87 7.47 6.51
N THR A 99 -22.60 7.16 5.24
CA THR A 99 -23.51 6.50 4.29
C THR A 99 -23.33 4.98 4.25
N GLY A 100 -22.59 4.38 5.18
CA GLY A 100 -22.29 2.95 5.24
C GLY A 100 -21.17 2.48 4.31
N LYS A 101 -20.92 3.19 3.19
CA LYS A 101 -19.82 2.89 2.28
C LYS A 101 -18.46 3.41 2.82
N PRO A 102 -17.39 2.61 2.76
CA PRO A 102 -16.04 3.07 3.09
C PRO A 102 -15.64 4.30 2.27
N LYS A 103 -14.87 5.23 2.86
CA LYS A 103 -14.31 6.40 2.16
C LYS A 103 -12.80 6.42 2.30
N GLY A 104 -12.09 6.46 1.18
CA GLY A 104 -10.64 6.60 1.13
C GLY A 104 -10.19 8.02 1.47
N VAL A 105 -9.47 8.19 2.57
CA VAL A 105 -8.81 9.45 2.92
C VAL A 105 -7.43 9.46 2.32
N MET A 106 -7.22 10.31 1.32
CA MET A 106 -5.97 10.43 0.57
C MET A 106 -4.99 11.36 1.27
N ILE A 107 -3.78 10.88 1.56
CA ILE A 107 -2.74 11.65 2.25
C ILE A 107 -1.50 11.75 1.37
N GLU A 108 -1.06 12.98 1.11
CA GLU A 108 0.17 13.29 0.37
C GLU A 108 1.41 13.15 1.25
N HIS A 109 2.56 12.93 0.62
CA HIS A 109 3.87 12.90 1.30
C HIS A 109 4.12 14.16 2.14
N GLN A 110 3.84 15.35 1.61
CA GLN A 110 4.04 16.60 2.36
C GLN A 110 3.22 16.66 3.66
N GLY A 111 2.01 16.09 3.68
CA GLY A 111 1.15 16.07 4.86
C GLY A 111 1.77 15.23 5.98
N VAL A 112 2.34 14.08 5.62
CA VAL A 112 3.04 13.19 6.56
C VAL A 112 4.27 13.90 7.15
N ILE A 113 5.07 14.53 6.29
CA ILE A 113 6.29 15.22 6.72
C ILE A 113 5.96 16.43 7.62
N ASN A 114 4.92 17.20 7.29
CA ASN A 114 4.45 18.31 8.12
C ASN A 114 3.97 17.84 9.50
N LEU A 115 3.27 16.69 9.57
CA LEU A 115 2.82 16.10 10.83
C LEU A 115 4.00 15.71 11.73
N ILE A 116 5.02 15.05 11.18
CA ILE A 116 6.20 14.60 11.93
C ILE A 116 6.98 15.81 12.47
N HIS A 117 7.27 16.80 11.63
CA HIS A 117 7.97 18.01 12.06
C HIS A 117 7.16 18.85 13.05
N GLY A 118 5.83 18.85 12.94
CA GLY A 118 4.94 19.55 13.87
C GLY A 118 4.76 18.84 15.22
N ARG A 119 5.28 17.62 15.38
CA ARG A 119 5.18 16.81 16.61
C ARG A 119 6.52 16.14 16.97
N PRO A 120 7.58 16.94 17.24
CA PRO A 120 8.91 16.41 17.50
C PRO A 120 8.99 15.53 18.76
N GLU A 121 8.06 15.69 19.70
CA GLU A 121 8.00 14.96 20.99
C GLU A 121 7.51 13.50 20.87
N MET A 122 7.01 13.08 19.70
CA MET A 122 6.32 11.81 19.51
C MET A 122 7.21 10.70 18.95
N PHE A 123 8.50 10.99 18.70
CA PHE A 123 9.50 10.08 18.13
C PHE A 123 10.85 10.21 18.84
#